data_AF-A0A1L3SVD8-F1
#
_entry.id   AF-A0A1L3SVD8-F1
#
_cell.length_a   1.000
_cell.length_b   1.000
_cell.length_c   1.000
_cell.angle_alpha   90.00
_cell.angle_beta   90.00
_cell.angle_gamma   90.00
#
_symmetry.space_group_name_H-M   'P 1'
#
loop_
_entity.id
_entity.type
_entity.pdbx_description
1 polymer ?
#
loop_
_entity_poly.entity_id
_entity_poly.type
_entity_poly.pdbx_seq_one_letter_code
_entity_poly.pdbx_strand_id
1 'polypeptide(L)' 'MAATLKGNISASGERIYHMPGQRYYSRTWISFWRGERWFCSEAEARRAGWRRSKI' A
#
# COMPACT_ATOMS: atom_id res chain seq x y z
N MET A 1 -8.62 12.10 9.97
CA MET A 1 -8.59 11.14 8.84
C MET A 1 -7.14 10.94 8.46
N ALA A 2 -6.54 9.78 8.75
CA ALA A 2 -5.11 9.57 8.52
C ALA A 2 -4.94 8.58 7.36
N ALA A 3 -4.41 9.07 6.23
CA ALA A 3 -4.01 8.24 5.10
C ALA A 3 -2.69 7.54 5.43
N THR A 4 -2.77 6.40 6.11
CA THR A 4 -1.59 5.69 6.61
C THR A 4 -1.33 4.39 5.87
N LEU A 5 -2.11 4.04 4.85
CA LEU A 5 -1.88 2.81 4.12
C LEU A 5 -0.98 3.10 2.92
N LYS A 6 0.18 2.46 2.88
CA LYS A 6 1.14 2.60 1.78
C LYS A 6 0.90 1.52 0.74
N GLY A 7 0.30 1.86 -0.40
CA GLY A 7 0.10 0.96 -1.52
C GLY A 7 1.29 0.94 -2.48
N ASN A 8 2.14 -0.09 -2.40
CA ASN A 8 3.23 -0.34 -3.36
C ASN A 8 2.91 -1.44 -4.38
N ILE A 9 3.52 -1.35 -5.55
CA ILE A 9 3.39 -2.34 -6.62
C ILE A 9 4.70 -3.13 -6.63
N SER A 10 4.62 -4.45 -6.46
CA SER A 10 5.79 -5.31 -6.54
C SER A 10 6.38 -5.30 -7.96
N ALA A 11 7.61 -5.80 -8.10
CA ALA A 11 8.19 -5.99 -9.44
C ALA A 11 7.37 -6.96 -10.32
N SER A 12 6.60 -7.87 -9.71
CA SER A 12 5.66 -8.77 -10.40
C SER A 12 4.33 -8.11 -10.79
N GLY A 13 4.13 -6.82 -10.50
CA GLY A 13 2.88 -6.10 -10.79
C GLY A 13 1.79 -6.29 -9.73
N GLU A 14 2.10 -6.95 -8.60
CA GLU A 14 1.17 -7.17 -7.52
C GLU A 14 0.95 -5.90 -6.70
N ARG A 15 -0.31 -5.54 -6.49
CA ARG A 15 -0.72 -4.34 -5.75
C ARG A 15 -0.89 -4.66 -4.28
N ILE A 16 0.03 -4.21 -3.45
CA ILE A 16 0.08 -4.55 -2.03
C ILE A 16 0.00 -3.28 -1.20
N TYR A 17 -0.81 -3.26 -0.15
CA TYR A 17 -0.84 -2.16 0.80
C TYR A 17 -0.26 -2.57 2.16
N HIS A 18 0.51 -1.66 2.75
CA HIS A 18 1.12 -1.78 4.06
C HIS A 18 0.44 -0.88 5.07
N MET A 19 0.29 -1.38 6.30
CA MET A 19 -0.30 -0.65 7.42
C MET A 19 0.75 0.05 8.28
N PRO A 20 0.38 1.17 8.93
CA PRO A 20 1.22 1.78 9.95
C PRO A 20 1.45 0.74 11.06
N GLY A 21 2.70 0.54 11.46
CA GLY A 21 3.10 -0.48 12.43
C GLY A 21 3.64 -1.79 11.84
N GLN A 22 3.55 -2.00 10.51
CA GLN A 22 4.23 -3.14 9.89
C GLN A 22 5.74 -2.93 9.79
N ARG A 23 6.49 -4.04 9.87
CA ARG A 23 7.97 -4.03 9.88
C ARG A 23 8.56 -3.35 8.65
N TYR A 24 7.90 -3.48 7.51
CA TYR A 24 8.35 -2.88 6.25
C TYR A 24 7.69 -1.54 5.95
N TYR A 25 6.76 -1.06 6.78
CA TYR A 25 6.05 0.19 6.52
C TYR A 25 7.01 1.38 6.35
N SER A 26 8.03 1.49 7.18
CA SER A 26 9.03 2.56 7.11
C SER A 26 9.96 2.42 5.90
N ARG A 27 10.16 1.19 5.41
CA ARG A 27 11.02 0.88 4.26
C ARG A 27 10.29 0.99 2.92
N THR A 28 8.97 0.84 2.93
CA THR A 28 8.14 1.01 1.74
C THR A 28 8.04 2.48 1.39
N TRP A 29 8.58 2.83 0.23
CA TRP A 29 8.42 4.14 -0.38
C TRP A 29 7.40 4.04 -1.50
N ILE A 30 6.52 5.04 -1.58
CA ILE A 30 5.46 5.10 -2.58
C ILE A 30 5.93 5.96 -3.74
N SER A 31 6.02 5.36 -4.92
CA SER A 31 6.38 6.00 -6.18
C SER A 31 5.16 6.19 -7.07
N PHE A 32 4.66 7.42 -7.14
CA PHE A 32 3.52 7.76 -8.00
C PHE A 32 3.77 7.38 -9.47
N TRP A 33 5.01 7.47 -9.95
CA TRP A 33 5.43 7.08 -11.30
C TRP A 33 5.18 5.62 -11.64
N ARG A 34 5.21 4.74 -10.63
CA ARG A 34 4.94 3.31 -10.79
C ARG A 34 3.44 2.98 -10.64
N GLY A 35 2.59 3.98 -10.37
CA GLY A 35 1.18 3.80 -10.04
C GLY A 35 0.93 3.45 -8.56
N GLU A 36 1.95 3.58 -7.72
CA GLU A 36 1.87 3.39 -6.27
C GLU A 36 1.16 4.58 -5.62
N ARG A 37 0.37 4.34 -4.57
CA ARG A 37 -0.40 5.39 -3.90
C ARG A 37 -0.71 5.08 -2.45
N TRP A 38 -1.12 6.11 -1.73
CA TRP A 38 -1.57 5.99 -0.34
C TRP A 38 -3.09 5.80 -0.27
N PHE A 39 -3.56 5.10 0.76
CA PHE A 39 -4.97 4.90 1.03
C PHE A 39 -5.34 5.35 2.44
N CYS A 40 -6.59 5.82 2.58
CA CYS A 40 -7.18 6.18 3.86
C CYS A 40 -7.81 5.00 4.58
N SER A 41 -8.21 3.96 3.85
CA SER A 41 -8.86 2.77 4.43
C SER A 41 -8.55 1.50 3.66
N GLU A 42 -8.59 0.35 4.35
CA GLU A 42 -8.46 -0.96 3.68
C GLU A 42 -9.57 -1.18 2.67
N ALA A 43 -10.77 -0.67 2.95
CA ALA A 43 -11.91 -0.78 2.06
C ALA A 43 -11.61 -0.10 0.71
N GLU A 44 -11.02 1.10 0.75
CA GLU A 44 -10.60 1.81 -0.46
C GLU A 44 -9.48 1.08 -1.21
N ALA A 45 -8.47 0.59 -0.49
CA ALA A 45 -7.39 -0.20 -1.06
C ALA A 45 -7.92 -1.48 -1.75
N ARG A 46 -8.81 -2.22 -1.08
CA ARG A 46 -9.44 -3.43 -1.65
C ARG A 46 -10.34 -3.12 -2.84
N ARG A 47 -11.15 -2.05 -2.79
CA ARG A 47 -11.96 -1.59 -3.93
C ARG A 47 -11.10 -1.21 -5.12
N ALA A 48 -9.93 -0.65 -4.87
CA ALA A 48 -8.92 -0.35 -5.87
C ALA A 48 -8.17 -1.60 -6.42
N GLY A 49 -8.46 -2.79 -5.90
CA GLY A 49 -7.79 -4.04 -6.29
C GLY A 49 -6.43 -4.27 -5.62
N TRP A 50 -6.23 -3.74 -4.41
CA TRP A 50 -5.00 -3.90 -3.64
C TRP A 50 -5.21 -4.94 -2.53
N ARG A 51 -4.20 -5.78 -2.32
CA ARG A 51 -4.20 -6.78 -1.24
C ARG A 51 -3.39 -6.31 -0.04
N ARG A 52 -3.74 -6.80 1.15
CA ARG A 52 -2.99 -6.53 2.37
C ARG A 52 -1.62 -7.21 2.32
N SER A 53 -0.57 -6.52 2.77
CA SER A 53 0.71 -7.16 3.08
C SER A 53 0.52 -8.12 4.25
N LYS A 54 0.96 -9.38 4.08
CA LYS A 54 0.91 -10.40 5.13
C LYS A 54 1.94 -10.16 6.25
N ILE A 55 2.86 -9.20 6.07
CA ILE A 55 3.99 -8.88 6.96
C ILE A 55 4.02 -7.39 7.26
#